data_AF-A0A3E0ILK2-F1
#
_entry.id   AF-A0A3E0ILK2-F1
#
_cell.length_a   1.000
_cell.length_b   1.000
_cell.length_c   1.000
_cell.angle_alpha   90.00
_cell.angle_beta   90.00
_cell.angle_gamma   90.00
#
_symmetry.space_group_name_H-M   'P 1'
#
loop_
_entity.id
_entity.type
_entity.pdbx_description
1 polymer ?
#
loop_
_entity_poly.entity_id
_entity_poly.type
_entity_poly.pdbx_seq_one_letter_code
_entity_poly.pdbx_strand_id
1 'polypeptide(L)'
;TQDNPTIAPLAGAHEVTIRLTADGRTVEDCQRLIRPVKEEILNRVGRYYYGLNDMTPERAVMNRQKHSIAIYDGVTQGLLYSRLKTEDVNNHLKGYLIDHDIYLNHQRPIQQQLQYSVALVQQLFNTSQAITILSNGNNIHVGFLSHDQYFECQFKMSDERQLKRDRSQNYVLIEWLNWLKS
;
A
#
# COMPACT_ATOMS: atom_id res chain seq x y z
N THR A 1 -15.09 29.58 -17.15
CA THR A 1 -15.64 28.30 -17.66
C THR A 1 -14.52 27.28 -17.59
N GLN A 2 -14.81 26.05 -17.18
CA GLN A 2 -13.82 24.98 -17.20
C GLN A 2 -13.86 24.30 -18.58
N ASP A 3 -12.71 23.85 -19.07
CA ASP A 3 -12.62 23.13 -20.34
C ASP A 3 -13.23 21.73 -20.22
N ASN A 4 -13.68 21.17 -21.35
CA ASN A 4 -14.17 19.79 -21.45
C ASN A 4 -12.99 18.87 -21.80
N PRO A 5 -12.58 17.92 -20.94
CA PRO A 5 -13.26 17.44 -19.73
C PRO A 5 -13.00 18.28 -18.47
N THR A 6 -14.02 18.35 -17.62
CA THR A 6 -13.93 18.91 -16.28
C THR A 6 -13.16 17.98 -15.33
N ILE A 7 -12.20 18.57 -14.61
CA ILE A 7 -11.35 17.94 -13.59
C ILE A 7 -11.78 18.49 -12.22
N ALA A 8 -12.23 17.62 -11.33
CA ALA A 8 -12.60 18.01 -9.97
C ALA A 8 -11.91 17.10 -8.94
N PRO A 9 -10.98 17.63 -8.11
CA PRO A 9 -10.44 16.90 -6.97
C PRO A 9 -11.45 16.88 -5.82
N LEU A 10 -11.67 15.69 -5.24
CA LEU A 10 -12.57 15.45 -4.12
C LEU A 10 -11.73 14.84 -2.99
N ALA A 11 -11.62 15.55 -1.86
CA ALA A 11 -10.88 15.07 -0.69
C ALA A 11 -11.79 14.23 0.21
N GLY A 12 -11.40 12.96 0.42
CA GLY A 12 -11.96 12.10 1.45
C GLY A 12 -11.16 12.21 2.76
N ALA A 13 -11.49 11.36 3.74
CA ALA A 13 -10.81 11.35 5.04
C ALA A 13 -9.30 11.01 4.90
N HIS A 14 -8.96 10.07 4.01
CA HIS A 14 -7.60 9.52 3.89
C HIS A 14 -7.14 9.30 2.43
N GLU A 15 -7.90 9.84 1.47
CA GLU A 15 -7.64 9.68 0.03
C GLU A 15 -8.18 10.88 -0.75
N VAL A 16 -7.76 10.99 -2.01
CA VAL A 16 -8.24 12.01 -2.94
C VAL A 16 -8.73 11.31 -4.20
N THR A 17 -9.96 11.60 -4.58
CA THR A 17 -10.56 11.14 -5.84
C THR A 17 -10.53 12.27 -6.84
N ILE A 18 -9.99 12.02 -8.04
CA ILE A 18 -10.07 12.97 -9.14
C ILE A 18 -11.23 12.54 -10.04
N ARG A 19 -12.31 13.33 -10.05
CA ARG A 19 -13.44 13.12 -10.94
C ARG A 19 -13.17 13.80 -12.28
N LEU A 20 -13.23 13.01 -13.35
CA LEU A 20 -13.19 13.49 -14.73
C LEU A 20 -14.58 13.37 -15.34
N THR A 21 -15.11 14.49 -15.83
CA THR A 21 -16.43 14.55 -16.45
C THR A 21 -16.27 15.12 -17.85
N ALA A 22 -16.79 14.41 -18.85
CA ALA A 22 -16.79 14.87 -20.23
C ALA A 22 -18.20 14.81 -20.82
N ASP A 23 -18.52 15.82 -21.61
CA ASP A 23 -19.75 15.87 -22.39
C ASP A 23 -19.43 15.56 -23.86
N GLY A 24 -20.21 14.68 -24.47
CA GLY A 24 -19.99 14.18 -25.83
C GLY A 24 -21.26 13.55 -26.41
N ARG A 25 -21.26 13.27 -27.72
CA ARG A 25 -22.44 12.68 -28.39
C ARG A 25 -22.62 11.20 -28.06
N THR A 26 -21.52 10.51 -27.77
CA THR A 26 -21.50 9.11 -27.35
C THR A 26 -20.54 8.90 -26.18
N VAL A 27 -20.60 7.72 -25.57
CA VAL A 27 -19.68 7.34 -24.49
C VAL A 27 -18.23 7.29 -24.99
N GLU A 28 -18.01 6.82 -26.22
CA GLU A 28 -16.70 6.74 -26.85
C GLU A 28 -16.09 8.13 -27.07
N ASP A 29 -16.91 9.12 -27.45
CA ASP A 29 -16.49 10.52 -27.54
C ASP A 29 -16.03 11.05 -26.18
N CYS A 30 -16.81 10.81 -25.12
CA CYS A 30 -16.43 11.20 -23.76
C CYS A 30 -15.12 10.52 -23.32
N GLN A 31 -14.96 9.23 -23.60
CA GLN A 31 -13.73 8.49 -23.27
C GLN A 31 -12.51 9.03 -24.01
N ARG A 32 -12.66 9.39 -25.29
CA ARG A 32 -11.60 10.00 -26.10
C ARG A 32 -11.15 11.35 -25.53
N LEU A 33 -12.06 12.13 -24.97
CA LEU A 33 -11.76 13.39 -24.28
C LEU A 33 -11.09 13.16 -22.91
N ILE A 34 -11.58 12.18 -22.13
CA ILE A 34 -11.06 11.87 -20.79
C ILE A 34 -9.65 11.28 -20.83
N ARG A 35 -9.37 10.39 -21.81
CA ARG A 35 -8.11 9.63 -21.87
C ARG A 35 -6.84 10.48 -21.76
N PRO A 36 -6.60 11.51 -22.60
CA PRO A 36 -5.36 12.28 -22.52
C PRO A 36 -5.21 13.00 -21.17
N VAL A 37 -6.31 13.51 -20.61
CA VAL A 37 -6.30 14.18 -19.30
C VAL A 37 -6.00 13.18 -18.18
N LYS A 38 -6.59 11.99 -18.24
CA LYS A 38 -6.29 10.90 -17.30
C LYS A 38 -4.81 10.50 -17.38
N GLU A 39 -4.27 10.35 -18.58
CA GLU A 39 -2.85 10.01 -18.78
C GLU A 39 -1.93 11.07 -18.19
N GLU A 40 -2.23 12.35 -18.41
CA GLU A 40 -1.46 13.45 -17.81
C GLU A 40 -1.51 13.43 -16.27
N ILE A 41 -2.69 13.20 -15.69
CA ILE A 41 -2.84 13.07 -14.24
C ILE A 41 -2.01 11.90 -13.72
N LEU A 42 -2.10 10.73 -14.37
CA LEU A 42 -1.33 9.54 -13.97
C LEU A 42 0.18 9.74 -14.15
N ASN A 43 0.61 10.51 -15.14
CA ASN A 43 2.02 10.86 -15.29
C ASN A 43 2.54 11.72 -14.11
N ARG A 44 1.68 12.54 -13.51
CA ARG A 44 2.04 13.40 -12.38
C ARG A 44 1.92 12.69 -11.02
N VAL A 45 0.86 11.90 -10.81
CA VAL A 45 0.52 11.34 -9.48
C VAL A 45 0.26 9.83 -9.50
N GLY A 46 0.54 9.14 -10.60
CA GLY A 46 0.24 7.71 -10.79
C GLY A 46 0.90 6.78 -9.78
N ARG A 47 1.95 7.23 -9.10
CA ARG A 47 2.55 6.52 -7.95
C ARG A 47 1.53 6.25 -6.83
N TYR A 48 0.55 7.13 -6.63
CA TYR A 48 -0.49 7.00 -5.60
C TYR A 48 -1.80 6.38 -6.14
N TYR A 49 -1.84 6.07 -7.45
CA TYR A 49 -3.04 5.54 -8.07
C TYR A 49 -3.22 4.04 -7.77
N TYR A 50 -4.32 3.73 -7.09
CA TYR A 50 -4.74 2.35 -6.80
C TYR A 50 -5.91 1.88 -7.66
N GLY A 51 -6.75 2.77 -8.19
CA GLY A 51 -7.84 2.35 -9.06
C GLY A 51 -8.86 3.43 -9.41
N LEU A 52 -9.98 2.95 -9.96
CA LEU A 52 -11.10 3.74 -10.45
C LEU A 52 -12.39 3.22 -9.80
N ASN A 53 -13.39 4.08 -9.65
CA ASN A 53 -14.69 3.78 -9.04
C ASN A 53 -14.51 3.21 -7.61
N ASP A 54 -15.15 2.09 -7.31
CA ASP A 54 -15.20 1.47 -5.97
C ASP A 54 -13.98 0.59 -5.67
N MET A 55 -12.88 0.78 -6.39
CA MET A 55 -11.62 0.14 -6.03
C MET A 55 -11.15 0.70 -4.70
N THR A 56 -10.61 -0.15 -3.83
CA THR A 56 -9.94 0.26 -2.58
C THR A 56 -8.46 -0.11 -2.64
N PRO A 57 -7.58 0.52 -1.85
CA PRO A 57 -6.16 0.18 -1.82
C PRO A 57 -5.89 -1.30 -1.50
N GLU A 58 -6.60 -1.88 -0.55
CA GLU A 58 -6.51 -3.29 -0.15
C GLU A 58 -6.95 -4.24 -1.28
N ARG A 59 -8.05 -3.92 -1.96
CA ARG A 59 -8.52 -4.69 -3.12
C ARG A 59 -7.52 -4.60 -4.27
N ALA A 60 -6.94 -3.42 -4.50
CA ALA A 60 -5.94 -3.21 -5.54
C ALA A 60 -4.67 -4.04 -5.29
N VAL A 61 -4.20 -4.11 -4.04
CA VAL A 61 -3.08 -4.97 -3.61
C VAL A 61 -3.45 -6.45 -3.79
N MET A 62 -4.57 -6.91 -3.21
CA MET A 62 -4.93 -8.33 -3.24
C MET A 62 -5.22 -8.87 -4.65
N ASN A 63 -5.77 -8.04 -5.55
CA ASN A 63 -5.95 -8.41 -6.96
C ASN A 63 -4.62 -8.67 -7.69
N ARG A 64 -3.57 -7.96 -7.30
CA ARG A 64 -2.21 -8.10 -7.88
C ARG A 64 -1.35 -9.11 -7.15
N GLN A 65 -1.62 -9.38 -5.87
CA GLN A 65 -0.90 -10.38 -5.09
C GLN A 65 -1.15 -11.77 -5.69
N LYS A 66 -0.11 -12.40 -6.24
CA LYS A 66 -0.16 -13.76 -6.83
C LYS A 66 0.55 -14.83 -6.00
N HIS A 67 1.26 -14.41 -4.97
CA HIS A 67 2.16 -15.25 -4.18
C HIS A 67 1.74 -15.27 -2.72
N SER A 68 2.11 -16.32 -1.98
CA SER A 68 1.86 -16.38 -0.55
C SER A 68 2.68 -15.31 0.17
N ILE A 69 2.05 -14.62 1.12
CA ILE A 69 2.66 -13.49 1.80
C ILE A 69 2.30 -13.45 3.29
N ALA A 70 3.25 -13.05 4.13
CA ALA A 70 3.06 -12.83 5.55
C ALA A 70 3.61 -11.45 5.99
N ILE A 71 3.10 -10.92 7.09
CA ILE A 71 3.39 -9.56 7.57
C ILE A 71 3.99 -9.58 8.97
N TYR A 72 5.17 -8.98 9.16
CA TYR A 72 5.69 -8.61 10.48
C TYR A 72 5.28 -7.17 10.79
N ASP A 73 4.47 -6.96 11.83
CA ASP A 73 3.79 -5.70 12.08
C ASP A 73 4.14 -5.08 13.43
N GLY A 74 4.97 -4.04 13.40
CA GLY A 74 5.30 -3.19 14.55
C GLY A 74 4.59 -1.85 14.59
N VAL A 75 3.62 -1.60 13.70
CA VAL A 75 3.00 -0.28 13.56
C VAL A 75 1.48 -0.34 13.57
N THR A 76 0.88 -1.19 12.74
CA THR A 76 -0.57 -1.22 12.50
C THR A 76 -1.32 -2.10 13.50
N GLN A 77 -0.59 -2.89 14.31
CA GLN A 77 -1.14 -3.77 15.36
C GLN A 77 -2.19 -4.75 14.82
N GLY A 78 -1.94 -5.33 13.65
CA GLY A 78 -2.80 -6.31 12.99
C GLY A 78 -3.95 -5.69 12.18
N LEU A 79 -4.17 -4.37 12.24
CA LEU A 79 -5.23 -3.72 11.48
C LEU A 79 -5.03 -3.85 9.97
N LEU A 80 -3.79 -3.71 9.48
CA LEU A 80 -3.49 -3.91 8.06
C LEU A 80 -3.78 -5.34 7.61
N TYR A 81 -3.40 -6.34 8.40
CA TYR A 81 -3.70 -7.74 8.11
C TYR A 81 -5.21 -7.96 8.03
N SER A 82 -5.96 -7.49 9.05
CA SER A 82 -7.42 -7.64 9.08
C SER A 82 -8.08 -6.97 7.88
N ARG A 83 -7.61 -5.79 7.49
CA ARG A 83 -8.11 -5.03 6.34
C ARG A 83 -7.84 -5.73 5.02
N LEU A 84 -6.64 -6.27 4.80
CA LEU A 84 -6.33 -7.03 3.59
C LEU A 84 -7.09 -8.35 3.51
N LYS A 85 -7.32 -9.01 4.65
CA LYS A 85 -7.99 -10.30 4.68
C LYS A 85 -9.44 -10.24 4.18
N THR A 86 -10.12 -9.10 4.29
CA THR A 86 -11.48 -8.94 3.73
C THR A 86 -11.53 -9.03 2.20
N GLU A 87 -10.40 -8.79 1.53
CA GLU A 87 -10.27 -8.83 0.06
C GLU A 87 -9.42 -10.04 -0.41
N ASP A 88 -8.97 -10.92 0.49
CA ASP A 88 -8.09 -12.05 0.20
C ASP A 88 -8.86 -13.31 -0.25
N VAL A 89 -9.51 -13.23 -1.41
CA VAL A 89 -10.31 -14.32 -1.98
C VAL A 89 -9.47 -15.57 -2.29
N ASN A 90 -8.21 -15.38 -2.69
CA ASN A 90 -7.31 -16.47 -3.09
C ASN A 90 -6.50 -17.05 -1.92
N ASN A 91 -6.73 -16.56 -0.70
CA ASN A 91 -6.00 -16.97 0.49
C ASN A 91 -4.47 -16.82 0.35
N HIS A 92 -3.99 -15.74 -0.27
CA HIS A 92 -2.56 -15.45 -0.43
C HIS A 92 -1.96 -14.87 0.86
N LEU A 93 -2.73 -14.15 1.67
CA LEU A 93 -2.27 -13.61 2.94
C LEU A 93 -2.31 -14.71 4.00
N LYS A 94 -1.16 -15.32 4.30
CA LYS A 94 -1.03 -16.54 5.11
C LYS A 94 -0.92 -16.29 6.60
N GLY A 95 -0.46 -15.12 7.01
CA GLY A 95 -0.34 -14.80 8.43
C GLY A 95 0.30 -13.46 8.71
N TYR A 96 0.35 -13.13 10.00
CA TYR A 96 1.06 -11.97 10.51
C TYR A 96 1.67 -12.27 11.87
N LEU A 97 2.75 -11.56 12.21
CA LEU A 97 3.39 -11.58 13.52
C LEU A 97 3.46 -10.14 14.04
N ILE A 98 2.98 -9.92 15.27
CA ILE A 98 3.10 -8.62 15.93
C ILE A 98 4.51 -8.47 16.49
N ASP A 99 5.07 -7.28 16.33
CA ASP A 99 6.36 -6.90 16.89
C ASP A 99 6.40 -7.07 18.41
N HIS A 100 7.48 -7.68 18.90
CA HIS A 100 7.72 -7.90 20.31
C HIS A 100 9.20 -8.20 20.55
N ASP A 101 9.74 -7.77 21.70
CA ASP A 101 11.16 -7.91 22.08
C ASP A 101 11.67 -9.37 22.12
N ILE A 102 10.75 -10.33 22.23
CA ILE A 102 11.06 -11.77 22.17
C ILE A 102 11.55 -12.17 20.77
N TYR A 103 11.00 -11.52 19.74
CA TYR A 103 11.32 -11.81 18.36
C TYR A 103 12.41 -10.88 17.84
N LEU A 104 12.40 -9.60 18.22
CA LEU A 104 13.24 -8.57 17.61
C LEU A 104 13.99 -7.76 18.67
N ASN A 105 15.29 -7.55 18.46
CA ASN A 105 16.07 -6.64 19.30
C ASN A 105 16.06 -5.22 18.72
N HIS A 106 15.25 -4.34 19.31
CA HIS A 106 15.10 -2.94 18.88
C HIS A 106 16.32 -2.04 19.14
N GLN A 107 17.35 -2.53 19.84
CA GLN A 107 18.62 -1.79 20.00
C GLN A 107 19.50 -1.88 18.76
N ARG A 108 19.23 -2.81 17.83
CA ARG A 108 19.98 -2.92 16.57
C ARG A 108 19.63 -1.77 15.62
N PRO A 109 20.50 -1.43 14.67
CA PRO A 109 20.15 -0.49 13.60
C PRO A 109 18.88 -0.92 12.85
N ILE A 110 18.02 0.05 12.49
CA ILE A 110 16.70 -0.22 11.87
C ILE A 110 16.80 -1.13 10.63
N GLN A 111 17.86 -0.98 9.82
CA GLN A 111 18.09 -1.82 8.65
C GLN A 111 18.27 -3.30 9.01
N GLN A 112 19.02 -3.59 10.08
CA GLN A 112 19.20 -4.97 10.55
C GLN A 112 17.89 -5.53 11.13
N GLN A 113 17.10 -4.66 11.77
CA GLN A 113 15.80 -5.06 12.29
C GLN A 113 14.87 -5.48 11.13
N LEU A 114 14.76 -4.66 10.08
CA LEU A 114 13.92 -4.93 8.92
C LEU A 114 14.33 -6.23 8.20
N GLN A 115 15.62 -6.42 7.95
CA GLN A 115 16.13 -7.62 7.28
C GLN A 115 15.83 -8.89 8.09
N TYR A 116 16.02 -8.82 9.40
CA TYR A 116 15.74 -9.96 10.28
C TYR A 116 14.24 -10.26 10.37
N SER A 117 13.41 -9.26 10.63
CA SER A 117 11.96 -9.44 10.86
C SER A 117 11.22 -9.93 9.62
N VAL A 118 11.60 -9.45 8.43
CA VAL A 118 10.99 -9.90 7.17
C VAL A 118 11.37 -11.35 6.84
N ALA A 119 12.62 -11.75 7.07
CA ALA A 119 13.06 -13.12 6.88
C ALA A 119 12.41 -14.06 7.90
N LEU A 120 12.32 -13.62 9.16
CA LEU A 120 11.65 -14.36 10.24
C LEU A 120 10.20 -14.69 9.85
N VAL A 121 9.42 -13.68 9.45
CA VAL A 121 8.00 -13.91 9.16
C VAL A 121 7.80 -14.71 7.86
N GLN A 122 8.69 -14.55 6.88
CA GLN A 122 8.68 -15.38 5.66
C GLN A 122 8.81 -16.87 6.00
N GLN A 123 9.83 -17.19 6.81
CA GLN A 123 10.13 -18.56 7.24
C GLN A 123 9.04 -19.12 8.15
N LEU A 124 8.59 -18.34 9.14
CA LEU A 124 7.59 -18.76 10.11
C LEU A 124 6.28 -19.22 9.45
N PHE A 125 5.84 -18.52 8.41
CA PHE A 125 4.60 -18.82 7.69
C PHE A 125 4.81 -19.61 6.39
N ASN A 126 6.05 -20.01 6.07
CA ASN A 126 6.42 -20.70 4.84
C ASN A 126 5.84 -20.03 3.58
N THR A 127 6.13 -18.73 3.42
CA THR A 127 5.60 -17.88 2.35
C THR A 127 6.68 -17.54 1.33
N SER A 128 6.33 -17.38 0.05
CA SER A 128 7.30 -16.98 -0.97
C SER A 128 7.63 -15.48 -0.92
N GLN A 129 6.77 -14.70 -0.26
CA GLN A 129 6.95 -13.29 -0.04
C GLN A 129 6.69 -12.90 1.42
N ALA A 130 7.30 -11.81 1.89
CA ALA A 130 7.05 -11.28 3.22
C ALA A 130 7.20 -9.77 3.25
N ILE A 131 6.51 -9.15 4.21
CA ILE A 131 6.59 -7.73 4.47
C ILE A 131 6.89 -7.51 5.95
N THR A 132 7.69 -6.50 6.25
CA THR A 132 7.85 -5.98 7.61
C THR A 132 7.53 -4.49 7.65
N ILE A 133 6.89 -4.05 8.73
CA ILE A 133 6.54 -2.65 8.96
C ILE A 133 7.03 -2.29 10.36
N LEU A 134 8.04 -1.43 10.44
CA LEU A 134 8.63 -0.97 11.70
C LEU A 134 8.63 0.55 11.76
N SER A 135 8.78 1.11 12.97
CA SER A 135 8.92 2.55 13.16
C SER A 135 10.20 2.91 13.89
N ASN A 136 10.81 4.02 13.49
CA ASN A 136 11.94 4.64 14.18
C ASN A 136 11.67 6.15 14.26
N GLY A 137 11.20 6.59 15.43
CA GLY A 137 10.62 7.93 15.59
C GLY A 137 9.42 8.13 14.66
N ASN A 138 9.43 9.21 13.89
CA ASN A 138 8.38 9.57 12.93
C ASN A 138 8.48 8.81 11.59
N ASN A 139 9.55 8.04 11.37
CA ASN A 139 9.73 7.31 10.13
C ASN A 139 9.12 5.92 10.28
N ILE A 140 8.25 5.57 9.34
CA ILE A 140 7.80 4.21 9.10
C ILE A 140 8.68 3.62 8.02
N HIS A 141 9.23 2.44 8.30
CA HIS A 141 10.04 1.68 7.38
C HIS A 141 9.26 0.44 6.95
N VAL A 142 9.29 0.16 5.65
CA VAL A 142 8.67 -1.04 5.07
C VAL A 142 9.71 -1.81 4.31
N GLY A 143 9.89 -3.07 4.67
CA GLY A 143 10.74 -4.02 3.94
C GLY A 143 9.88 -5.04 3.22
N PHE A 144 10.19 -5.30 1.96
CA PHE A 144 9.56 -6.31 1.10
C PHE A 144 10.61 -7.36 0.75
N LEU A 145 10.25 -8.63 0.91
CA LEU A 145 11.08 -9.76 0.54
C LEU A 145 10.31 -10.65 -0.43
N SER A 146 10.90 -10.97 -1.58
CA SER A 146 10.41 -12.04 -2.45
C SER A 146 11.59 -12.91 -2.88
N HIS A 147 11.51 -14.20 -2.58
CA HIS A 147 12.66 -15.10 -2.72
C HIS A 147 13.89 -14.49 -2.00
N ASP A 148 14.98 -14.21 -2.72
CA ASP A 148 16.20 -13.59 -2.18
C ASP A 148 16.32 -12.08 -2.48
N GLN A 149 15.28 -11.48 -3.09
CA GLN A 149 15.27 -10.06 -3.44
C GLN A 149 14.60 -9.23 -2.35
N TYR A 150 15.37 -8.30 -1.78
CA TYR A 150 14.93 -7.39 -0.74
C TYR A 150 14.82 -5.96 -1.26
N PHE A 151 13.69 -5.31 -0.95
CA PHE A 151 13.44 -3.91 -1.24
C PHE A 151 12.96 -3.21 0.02
N GLU A 152 13.40 -1.98 0.25
CA GLU A 152 12.96 -1.17 1.38
C GLU A 152 12.52 0.22 0.94
N CYS A 153 11.57 0.78 1.67
CA CYS A 153 11.17 2.17 1.54
C CYS A 153 10.83 2.75 2.91
N GLN A 154 10.71 4.08 2.98
CA GLN A 154 10.33 4.77 4.20
C GLN A 154 9.46 5.98 3.90
N PHE A 155 8.62 6.34 4.86
CA PHE A 155 7.82 7.56 4.83
C PHE A 155 7.61 8.12 6.24
N LYS A 156 7.36 9.42 6.33
CA LYS A 156 7.10 10.11 7.61
C LYS A 156 5.63 9.98 8.02
N MET A 157 5.40 9.90 9.33
CA MET A 157 4.08 9.88 9.95
C MET A 157 4.08 10.67 11.26
N SER A 158 2.88 11.01 11.75
CA SER A 158 2.69 11.61 13.07
C SER A 158 3.32 10.73 14.16
N ASP A 159 3.84 11.34 15.22
CA ASP A 159 4.29 10.62 16.42
C ASP A 159 3.15 10.11 17.28
N GLU A 160 1.95 10.66 17.10
CA GLU A 160 0.77 10.19 17.79
C GLU A 160 0.49 8.73 17.39
N ARG A 161 0.58 7.83 18.37
CA ARG A 161 0.49 6.37 18.16
C ARG A 161 -0.77 5.95 17.39
N GLN A 162 -1.91 6.56 17.69
CA GLN A 162 -3.17 6.25 17.00
C GLN A 162 -3.13 6.68 15.54
N LEU A 163 -2.75 7.93 15.26
CA LEU A 163 -2.60 8.40 13.88
C LEU A 163 -1.55 7.60 13.10
N LYS A 164 -0.44 7.22 13.76
CA LYS A 164 0.62 6.40 13.17
C LYS A 164 0.09 5.02 12.75
N ARG A 165 -0.71 4.39 13.60
CA ARG A 165 -1.36 3.09 13.34
C ARG A 165 -2.41 3.18 12.23
N ASP A 166 -3.26 4.20 12.28
CA ASP A 166 -4.44 4.28 11.42
C ASP A 166 -4.09 4.82 10.02
N ARG A 167 -3.19 5.82 9.93
CA ARG A 167 -2.84 6.45 8.64
C ARG A 167 -1.76 5.71 7.87
N SER A 168 -0.83 5.03 8.53
CA SER A 168 0.28 4.35 7.85
C SER A 168 -0.21 3.22 6.93
N GLN A 169 -1.35 2.60 7.22
CA GLN A 169 -1.93 1.53 6.40
C GLN A 169 -2.07 1.93 4.92
N ASN A 170 -2.60 3.12 4.63
CA ASN A 170 -2.74 3.58 3.24
C ASN A 170 -1.39 3.74 2.54
N TYR A 171 -0.39 4.29 3.23
CA TYR A 171 0.96 4.44 2.68
C TYR A 171 1.61 3.08 2.42
N VAL A 172 1.52 2.15 3.37
CA VAL A 172 2.01 0.77 3.19
C VAL A 172 1.34 0.10 2.00
N LEU A 173 0.02 0.23 1.84
CA LEU A 173 -0.71 -0.36 0.71
C LEU A 173 -0.29 0.23 -0.64
N ILE A 174 -0.01 1.54 -0.70
CA ILE A 174 0.51 2.18 -1.92
C ILE A 174 1.93 1.69 -2.25
N GLU A 175 2.82 1.62 -1.26
CA GLU A 175 4.18 1.12 -1.46
C GLU A 175 4.17 -0.36 -1.87
N TRP A 176 3.33 -1.18 -1.24
CA TRP A 176 3.12 -2.58 -1.62
C TRP A 176 2.60 -2.70 -3.05
N LEU A 177 1.59 -1.91 -3.41
CA LEU A 177 1.05 -1.91 -4.76
C LEU A 177 2.10 -1.52 -5.81
N ASN A 178 2.98 -0.57 -5.49
CA ASN A 178 4.07 -0.18 -6.39
C ASN A 178 5.13 -1.28 -6.50
N TRP A 179 5.47 -1.95 -5.41
CA TRP A 179 6.36 -3.11 -5.42
C TRP A 179 5.81 -4.28 -6.26
N LEU A 180 4.49 -4.49 -6.29
CA LEU A 180 3.88 -5.51 -7.16
C LEU A 180 3.81 -5.10 -8.64
N LYS A 181 4.06 -3.83 -8.97
CA LYS A 181 4.07 -3.32 -10.35
C LYS A 181 5.48 -3.30 -10.96
N SER A 182 6.51 -3.23 -10.12
CA SER A 182 7.94 -3.27 -10.51
C SER A 182 8.40 -4.69 -10.82
#